data_AF-T0AUS2-F1
#
_entry.id   AF-T0AUS2-F1
#
_cell.length_a   1.000
_cell.length_b   1.000
_cell.length_c   1.000
_cell.angle_alpha   90.00
_cell.angle_beta   90.00
_cell.angle_gamma   90.00
#
_symmetry.space_group_name_H-M   'P 1'
#
loop_
_entity.id
_entity.type
_entity.pdbx_description
1 polymer ?
#
loop_
_entity_poly.entity_id
_entity_poly.type
_entity_poly.pdbx_seq_one_letter_code
_entity_poly.pdbx_strand_id
1 'polypeptide(L)'
;MKIDVSWELGRLLVHVADVATAIRLNSPYRSDYKDRDPREVGFDVLHLSDSLHCLDRLGRAIQSGDSKEIVTTCDALLSYYRMFTEGVQGRGTKGDPKASFERYKHLCHPQEAMAVFTDIRAKALALEGATA
;
A
#
# COMPACT_ATOMS: atom_id res chain seq x y z
N MET A 1 -23.55 -12.89 -2.99
CA MET A 1 -22.65 -13.89 -2.36
C MET A 1 -21.38 -13.15 -1.95
N LYS A 2 -20.85 -13.35 -0.74
CA LYS A 2 -19.66 -12.60 -0.29
C LYS A 2 -18.38 -13.32 -0.77
N ILE A 3 -17.41 -12.56 -1.26
CA ILE A 3 -16.08 -13.09 -1.56
C ILE A 3 -15.34 -13.42 -0.25
N ASP A 4 -14.64 -14.56 -0.21
CA ASP A 4 -13.72 -14.85 0.88
C ASP A 4 -12.33 -14.31 0.54
N VAL A 5 -11.88 -13.33 1.32
CA VAL A 5 -10.59 -12.65 1.17
C VAL A 5 -9.69 -12.82 2.40
N SER A 6 -9.97 -13.81 3.24
CA SER A 6 -9.30 -13.97 4.54
C SER A 6 -7.78 -14.14 4.41
N TRP A 7 -7.33 -14.90 3.39
CA TRP A 7 -5.92 -15.09 3.09
C TRP A 7 -5.23 -13.78 2.67
N GLU A 8 -5.87 -13.03 1.78
CA GLU A 8 -5.38 -11.75 1.27
C GLU A 8 -5.30 -10.69 2.36
N LEU A 9 -6.30 -10.64 3.25
CA LEU A 9 -6.30 -9.76 4.41
C LEU A 9 -5.18 -10.12 5.40
N GLY A 10 -4.88 -11.41 5.58
CA GLY A 10 -3.75 -11.85 6.39
C GLY A 10 -2.41 -11.34 5.85
N ARG A 11 -2.19 -11.45 4.54
CA ARG A 11 -1.00 -10.90 3.87
C ARG A 11 -0.94 -9.37 3.97
N LEU A 12 -2.07 -8.70 3.78
CA LEU A 12 -2.15 -7.24 3.91
C LEU A 12 -1.81 -6.77 5.33
N LEU A 13 -2.24 -7.51 6.35
CA LEU A 13 -1.93 -7.20 7.75
C LEU A 13 -0.42 -7.25 8.03
N VAL A 14 0.30 -8.23 7.45
CA VAL A 14 1.77 -8.30 7.53
C VAL A 14 2.39 -7.06 6.88
N HIS A 15 1.97 -6.72 5.67
CA HIS A 15 2.44 -5.51 4.98
C HIS A 15 2.18 -4.23 5.80
N VAL A 16 1.00 -4.10 6.42
CA VAL A 16 0.67 -2.97 7.29
C VAL A 16 1.64 -2.89 8.48
N ALA A 17 1.95 -4.02 9.11
CA ALA A 17 2.88 -4.07 10.23
C ALA A 17 4.32 -3.69 9.82
N ASP A 18 4.77 -4.13 8.65
CA ASP A 18 6.09 -3.78 8.11
C ASP A 18 6.21 -2.29 7.82
N VAL A 19 5.21 -1.70 7.16
CA VAL A 19 5.17 -0.25 6.88
C VAL A 19 5.07 0.55 8.18
N ALA A 20 4.25 0.13 9.15
CA ALA A 20 4.20 0.76 10.47
C ALA A 20 5.56 0.71 11.17
N THR A 21 6.30 -0.39 11.03
CA THR A 21 7.66 -0.53 11.54
C THR A 21 8.61 0.44 10.85
N ALA A 22 8.56 0.58 9.52
CA ALA A 22 9.35 1.56 8.78
C ALA A 22 9.02 3.02 9.19
N ILE A 23 7.75 3.35 9.41
CA ILE A 23 7.36 4.65 9.96
C ILE A 23 7.99 4.87 11.33
N ARG A 24 7.94 3.88 12.23
CA ARG A 24 8.57 3.95 13.56
C ARG A 24 10.09 4.16 13.48
N LEU A 25 10.76 3.61 12.46
CA LEU A 25 12.19 3.81 12.22
C LEU A 25 12.54 5.25 11.77
N ASN A 26 11.55 6.08 11.47
CA ASN A 26 11.71 7.52 11.25
C ASN A 26 11.42 8.35 12.51
N SER A 27 11.48 7.73 13.69
CA SER A 27 11.29 8.43 14.97
C SER A 27 12.62 8.76 15.66
N PRO A 28 12.63 9.74 16.59
CA PRO A 28 13.79 10.08 17.42
C PRO A 28 14.37 8.93 18.25
N TYR A 29 13.67 7.79 18.36
CA TYR A 29 14.12 6.61 19.09
C TYR A 29 15.07 5.71 18.30
N ARG A 30 15.32 6.01 17.01
CA ARG A 30 16.34 5.32 16.21
C ARG A 30 17.72 5.90 16.50
N SER A 31 18.73 5.05 16.65
CA SER A 31 20.08 5.45 17.11
C SER A 31 20.79 6.46 16.20
N ASP A 32 20.53 6.41 14.89
CA ASP A 32 21.10 7.30 13.87
C ASP A 32 20.20 8.50 13.53
N TYR A 33 19.07 8.70 14.24
CA TYR A 33 18.05 9.68 13.84
C TYR A 33 18.61 11.10 13.68
N LYS A 34 19.52 11.51 14.58
CA LYS A 34 20.13 12.85 14.55
C LYS A 34 21.06 13.08 13.37
N ASP A 35 21.57 12.00 12.78
CA ASP A 35 22.53 12.04 11.67
C ASP A 35 21.81 12.00 10.30
N ARG A 36 20.50 11.76 10.28
CA ARG A 36 19.68 11.70 9.07
C ARG A 36 19.18 13.07 8.66
N ASP A 37 19.04 13.31 7.34
CA ASP A 37 18.44 14.54 6.82
C ASP A 37 16.96 14.63 7.26
N PRO A 38 16.58 15.67 8.04
CA PRO A 38 15.20 15.84 8.50
C PRO A 38 14.17 15.91 7.36
N ARG A 39 14.56 16.42 6.19
CA ARG A 39 13.67 16.47 5.02
C ARG A 39 13.41 15.08 4.47
N GLU A 40 14.45 14.26 4.36
CA GLU A 40 14.32 12.87 3.90
C GLU A 40 13.46 12.05 4.86
N VAL A 41 13.69 12.18 6.17
CA VAL A 41 12.85 11.56 7.22
C VAL A 41 11.39 11.97 7.07
N GLY A 42 11.12 13.26 6.81
CA GLY A 42 9.77 13.77 6.57
C GLY A 42 9.11 13.15 5.33
N PHE A 43 9.85 13.01 4.22
CA PHE A 43 9.34 12.36 3.01
C PHE A 43 9.11 10.86 3.21
N ASP A 44 9.98 10.17 3.94
CA ASP A 44 9.80 8.76 4.28
C ASP A 44 8.49 8.56 5.03
N VAL A 45 8.25 9.33 6.10
CA VAL A 45 7.02 9.24 6.90
C VAL A 45 5.80 9.54 6.04
N LEU A 46 5.85 10.57 5.19
CA LEU A 46 4.76 10.93 4.29
C LEU A 46 4.39 9.76 3.36
N HIS A 47 5.34 9.25 2.59
CA HIS A 47 5.05 8.23 1.58
C HIS A 47 4.67 6.88 2.20
N LEU A 48 5.33 6.48 3.30
CA LEU A 48 4.96 5.26 4.03
C LEU A 48 3.56 5.39 4.60
N SER A 49 3.20 6.54 5.18
CA SER A 49 1.84 6.76 5.74
C SER A 49 0.78 6.81 4.64
N ASP A 50 1.06 7.46 3.51
CA ASP A 50 0.15 7.54 2.36
C ASP A 50 -0.16 6.13 1.80
N SER A 51 0.84 5.23 1.80
CA SER A 51 0.64 3.84 1.38
C SER A 51 -0.37 3.08 2.28
N LEU A 52 -0.39 3.38 3.58
CA LEU A 52 -1.37 2.81 4.51
C LEU A 52 -2.73 3.48 4.39
N HIS A 53 -2.76 4.80 4.26
CA HIS A 53 -4.00 5.59 4.22
C HIS A 53 -4.93 5.08 3.13
N CYS A 54 -4.41 4.84 1.92
CA CYS A 54 -5.24 4.43 0.80
C CYS A 54 -5.93 3.06 0.98
N LEU A 55 -5.50 2.24 1.95
CA LEU A 55 -6.13 0.95 2.27
C LEU A 55 -7.53 1.08 2.88
N ASP A 56 -7.91 2.24 3.43
CA ASP A 56 -9.29 2.48 3.91
C ASP A 56 -10.32 2.24 2.80
N ARG A 57 -10.01 2.67 1.56
CA ARG A 57 -10.90 2.47 0.41
C ARG A 57 -11.12 0.98 0.11
N LEU A 58 -10.06 0.17 0.19
CA LEU A 58 -10.17 -1.27 0.03
C LEU A 58 -11.04 -1.90 1.12
N GLY A 59 -10.82 -1.51 2.37
CA GLY A 59 -11.62 -1.98 3.51
C GLY A 59 -13.10 -1.70 3.32
N ARG A 60 -13.45 -0.47 2.88
CA ARG A 60 -14.84 -0.07 2.60
C ARG A 60 -15.46 -0.86 1.45
N ALA A 61 -14.73 -1.04 0.35
CA ALA A 61 -15.21 -1.82 -0.79
C ALA A 61 -15.45 -3.30 -0.42
N ILE A 62 -14.56 -3.91 0.38
CA ILE A 62 -14.76 -5.28 0.87
C ILE A 62 -16.00 -5.36 1.79
N GLN A 63 -16.21 -4.34 2.64
CA GLN A 63 -17.37 -4.28 3.54
C GLN A 63 -18.70 -4.12 2.79
N SER A 64 -18.73 -3.37 1.69
CA SER A 64 -19.94 -3.23 0.86
C SER A 64 -20.36 -4.54 0.22
N GLY A 65 -19.37 -5.39 -0.13
CA GLY A 65 -19.59 -6.65 -0.81
C GLY A 65 -20.00 -6.49 -2.29
N ASP A 66 -19.93 -5.26 -2.81
CA ASP A 66 -20.14 -4.97 -4.23
C ASP A 66 -18.89 -5.33 -5.02
N SER A 67 -18.97 -6.37 -5.86
CA SER A 67 -17.85 -6.84 -6.67
C SER A 67 -17.31 -5.75 -7.59
N LYS A 68 -18.16 -4.88 -8.14
CA LYS A 68 -17.75 -3.81 -9.06
C LYS A 68 -16.96 -2.74 -8.33
N GLU A 69 -17.39 -2.40 -7.12
CA GLU A 69 -16.69 -1.46 -6.25
C GLU A 69 -15.32 -2.02 -5.83
N ILE A 70 -15.26 -3.31 -5.51
CA ILE A 70 -14.01 -4.00 -5.17
C ILE A 70 -13.03 -3.99 -6.35
N VAL A 71 -13.48 -4.34 -7.56
CA VAL A 71 -12.65 -4.33 -8.77
C VAL A 71 -12.13 -2.92 -9.05
N THR A 72 -13.02 -1.92 -9.05
CA THR A 72 -12.67 -0.52 -9.31
C THR A 72 -11.64 -0.01 -8.30
N THR A 73 -11.82 -0.37 -7.02
CA THR A 73 -10.92 0.04 -5.95
C THR A 73 -9.54 -0.63 -6.09
N CYS A 74 -9.49 -1.92 -6.41
CA CYS A 74 -8.24 -2.62 -6.65
C CYS A 74 -7.48 -2.03 -7.86
N ASP A 75 -8.17 -1.71 -8.95
CA ASP A 75 -7.56 -1.05 -10.12
C ASP A 75 -6.98 0.32 -9.78
N ALA A 76 -7.70 1.12 -8.98
CA ALA A 76 -7.22 2.40 -8.49
C ALA A 76 -5.99 2.26 -7.58
N LEU A 77 -5.98 1.27 -6.69
CA LEU A 77 -4.86 1.00 -5.79
C LEU A 77 -3.64 0.48 -6.52
N LEU A 78 -3.80 -0.42 -7.50
CA LEU A 78 -2.72 -0.88 -8.36
C LEU A 78 -2.08 0.30 -9.10
N SER A 79 -2.89 1.20 -9.66
CA SER A 79 -2.39 2.41 -10.31
C SER A 79 -1.65 3.32 -9.33
N TYR A 80 -2.19 3.52 -8.13
CA TYR A 80 -1.59 4.35 -7.09
C TYR A 80 -0.25 3.77 -6.61
N TYR A 81 -0.20 2.47 -6.29
CA TYR A 81 0.99 1.81 -5.75
C TYR A 81 2.17 1.76 -6.73
N ARG A 82 1.93 1.89 -8.04
CA ARG A 82 3.02 2.05 -9.01
C ARG A 82 3.94 3.22 -8.69
N MET A 83 3.45 4.27 -8.02
CA MET A 83 4.34 5.37 -7.61
C MET A 83 5.43 4.93 -6.62
N PHE A 84 5.17 3.91 -5.82
CA PHE A 84 6.13 3.38 -4.84
C PHE A 84 7.12 2.40 -5.45
N THR A 85 6.83 1.82 -6.63
CA THR A 85 7.67 0.83 -7.30
C THR A 85 8.40 1.39 -8.52
N GLU A 86 7.70 2.19 -9.32
CA GLU A 86 8.16 2.78 -10.57
C GLU A 86 8.64 4.22 -10.37
N GLY A 87 8.19 4.87 -9.30
CA GLY A 87 8.41 6.30 -9.04
C GLY A 87 7.37 7.17 -9.75
N VAL A 88 7.49 8.47 -9.57
CA VAL A 88 6.70 9.47 -10.30
C VAL A 88 7.62 10.28 -11.19
N GLN A 89 7.30 10.37 -12.49
CA GLN A 89 7.98 11.28 -13.40
C GLN A 89 7.47 12.71 -13.17
N GLY A 90 8.23 13.53 -12.46
CA GLY A 90 7.93 14.95 -12.31
C GLY A 90 8.71 15.62 -11.17
N ARG A 91 9.15 16.87 -11.40
CA ARG A 91 9.72 17.73 -10.36
C ARG A 91 8.60 18.23 -9.45
N GLY A 92 8.18 17.41 -8.50
CA GLY A 92 7.26 17.78 -7.42
C GLY A 92 8.00 18.17 -6.14
N THR A 93 7.36 18.98 -5.29
CA THR A 93 7.89 19.39 -3.98
C THR A 93 7.86 18.30 -2.91
N LYS A 94 7.30 17.11 -3.22
CA LYS A 94 7.06 16.02 -2.28
C LYS A 94 8.12 14.90 -2.32
N GLY A 95 9.20 15.06 -3.06
CA GLY A 95 10.27 14.05 -3.15
C GLY A 95 9.91 12.85 -4.02
N ASP A 96 10.69 11.77 -3.89
CA ASP A 96 10.52 10.51 -4.63
C ASP A 96 9.95 9.41 -3.73
N PRO A 97 8.68 8.99 -3.92
CA PRO A 97 8.07 7.90 -3.17
C PRO A 97 8.82 6.57 -3.33
N LYS A 98 9.38 6.30 -4.51
CA LYS A 98 10.15 5.07 -4.75
C LYS A 98 11.41 5.04 -3.89
N ALA A 99 12.17 6.14 -3.86
CA ALA A 99 13.35 6.25 -3.02
C ALA A 99 13.05 5.98 -1.54
N SER A 100 11.86 6.38 -1.08
CA SER A 100 11.41 6.13 0.30
C SER A 100 11.25 4.63 0.56
N PHE A 101 10.58 3.90 -0.34
CA PHE A 101 10.44 2.45 -0.20
C PHE A 101 11.75 1.68 -0.41
N GLU A 102 12.64 2.15 -1.29
CA GLU A 102 13.97 1.53 -1.48
C GLU A 102 14.83 1.59 -0.20
N ARG A 103 14.75 2.67 0.58
CA ARG A 103 15.42 2.76 1.90
C ARG A 103 14.91 1.70 2.89
N TYR A 104 13.65 1.28 2.79
CA TYR A 104 13.03 0.28 3.65
C TYR A 104 12.77 -1.06 2.95
N LYS A 105 13.40 -1.34 1.81
CA LYS A 105 13.16 -2.57 1.02
C LYS A 105 13.43 -3.89 1.72
N HIS A 106 14.05 -3.85 2.90
CA HIS A 106 14.28 -5.01 3.76
C HIS A 106 13.10 -5.30 4.69
N LEU A 107 12.10 -4.42 4.71
CA LEU A 107 10.86 -4.51 5.50
C LEU A 107 9.64 -4.33 4.58
N CYS A 108 9.60 -3.25 3.82
CA CYS A 108 8.43 -2.83 3.07
C CYS A 108 8.55 -3.18 1.60
N HIS A 109 7.67 -4.07 1.14
CA HIS A 109 7.56 -4.47 -0.26
C HIS A 109 6.20 -4.04 -0.83
N PRO A 110 6.09 -2.89 -1.53
CA PRO A 110 4.84 -2.47 -2.14
C PRO A 110 4.27 -3.51 -3.12
N GLN A 111 5.15 -4.32 -3.74
CA GLN A 111 4.77 -5.41 -4.63
C GLN A 111 3.90 -6.46 -3.93
N GLU A 112 4.09 -6.71 -2.63
CA GLU A 112 3.24 -7.64 -1.88
C GLU A 112 1.80 -7.12 -1.74
N ALA A 113 1.64 -5.82 -1.46
CA ALA A 113 0.33 -5.18 -1.44
C ALA A 113 -0.32 -5.20 -2.83
N MET A 114 0.45 -4.94 -3.89
CA MET A 114 -0.06 -5.04 -5.27
C MET A 114 -0.51 -6.47 -5.63
N ALA A 115 0.23 -7.48 -5.20
CA ALA A 115 -0.17 -8.88 -5.37
C ALA A 115 -1.49 -9.17 -4.64
N VAL A 116 -1.63 -8.70 -3.40
CA VAL A 116 -2.89 -8.79 -2.64
C VAL A 116 -4.05 -8.11 -3.38
N PHE A 117 -3.87 -6.90 -3.91
CA PHE A 117 -4.94 -6.23 -4.67
C PHE A 117 -5.31 -7.01 -5.93
N THR A 118 -4.33 -7.62 -6.58
CA THR A 118 -4.54 -8.46 -7.77
C THR A 118 -5.38 -9.70 -7.42
N ASP A 119 -5.06 -10.37 -6.32
CA ASP A 119 -5.77 -11.57 -5.87
C ASP A 119 -7.23 -11.26 -5.46
N ILE A 120 -7.44 -10.18 -4.69
CA ILE A 120 -8.79 -9.72 -4.32
C ILE A 120 -9.61 -9.37 -5.57
N ARG A 121 -9.01 -8.63 -6.52
CA ARG A 121 -9.64 -8.28 -7.78
C ARG A 121 -10.04 -9.51 -8.59
N ALA A 122 -9.16 -10.51 -8.68
CA ALA A 122 -9.45 -11.76 -9.40
C ALA A 122 -10.65 -12.50 -8.80
N LYS A 123 -10.74 -12.56 -7.46
CA LYS A 123 -11.89 -13.15 -6.77
C LYS A 123 -13.19 -12.38 -7.03
N ALA A 124 -13.14 -11.05 -7.04
CA ALA A 124 -14.29 -10.21 -7.33
C ALA A 124 -14.79 -10.37 -8.79
N LEU A 125 -13.87 -10.44 -9.76
CA LEU A 125 -14.23 -10.69 -11.17
C LEU A 125 -14.84 -12.07 -11.40
N ALA A 126 -14.31 -13.11 -10.75
CA ALA A 126 -14.87 -14.46 -10.82
C ALA A 126 -16.32 -14.50 -10.31
N LEU A 127 -16.65 -13.67 -9.32
CA LEU A 127 -18.00 -13.54 -8.81
C LEU A 127 -18.95 -12.90 -9.83
N GLU A 128 -18.51 -11.84 -10.53
CA GLU A 128 -19.32 -11.19 -11.57
C GLU A 128 -19.66 -12.14 -12.71
N GLY A 129 -18.66 -12.89 -13.19
CA GLY A 129 -18.84 -13.87 -14.25
C GLY A 129 -19.72 -15.06 -13.86
N ALA A 130 -19.85 -15.36 -12.56
CA ALA A 130 -20.78 -16.38 -12.06
C ALA A 130 -22.22 -15.87 -11.89
N THR A 131 -22.43 -14.55 -11.94
CA THR A 131 -23.75 -13.91 -11.80
C THR A 131 -24.34 -13.41 -13.12
N ALA A 132 -23.57 -13.48 -14.21
CA ALA A 132 -23.98 -13.16 -15.57
C ALA A 132 -24.58 -14.38 -16.27
#